data_AF-A0A930DLZ9-F1
#
_entry.id   AF-A0A930DLZ9-F1
#
_cell.length_a   1.000
_cell.length_b   1.000
_cell.length_c   1.000
_cell.angle_alpha   90.00
_cell.angle_beta   90.00
_cell.angle_gamma   90.00
#
_symmetry.space_group_name_H-M   'P 1'
#
loop_
_entity.id
_entity.type
_entity.pdbx_description
1 polymer ?
#
loop_
_entity_poly.entity_id
_entity_poly.type
_entity_poly.pdbx_seq_one_letter_code
_entity_poly.pdbx_strand_id
1 'polypeptide(L)'
;FYTYDNSENTVVENFFLPLKENKEELEESMNRLSYHAGNKMFYLYYGGTVYGIDTNSFEVLTMASSLEKSELASSDGGQYLAYEEKNGESELSQTVVFRNLKSDKSQNIAEENKLFSVIGFIEDDLVLGVQSKEQGKEWNPQGEIPMEEIRIIGPDLKQKLSYKKENLYFSNFSIVGNQLRFDEYTHNENGYAYFGKDSVLSNKEELKENKLVPEAKQQGAFGKVYTLPLPGKNIEKINMQNPEKFSIEKAGSIELSQSKLTDKAVFYAYSLGHYRGNYQNMETAISAVYDDFGYILNEKQEILWNRTDRPSVIIGKPREDEVTDFIAQIPDLRSCIESNGGEILNLYGVNLNAALYYTSKGYPLMIRIDDNWELITGYNGSQITSYILGGSSSPNLMKKEDAAARYDTVHNAFFAFLPKT
;
A
#
# COMPACT_ATOMS: atom_id res chain seq x y z
N PHE A 1 16.09 -12.63 -18.73
CA PHE A 1 16.82 -11.43 -19.19
C PHE A 1 17.34 -11.67 -20.59
N TYR A 2 16.92 -10.84 -21.54
CA TYR A 2 17.29 -10.97 -22.95
C TYR A 2 18.19 -9.80 -23.37
N THR A 3 19.18 -10.08 -24.21
CA THR A 3 19.98 -9.05 -24.89
C THR A 3 19.91 -9.26 -26.40
N TYR A 4 20.12 -8.19 -27.17
CA TYR A 4 20.20 -8.26 -28.62
C TYR A 4 21.64 -7.99 -29.06
N ASP A 5 22.25 -8.96 -29.73
CA ASP A 5 23.55 -8.81 -30.38
C ASP A 5 23.35 -8.32 -31.81
N ASN A 6 23.69 -7.06 -32.04
CA ASN A 6 23.54 -6.45 -33.36
C ASN A 6 24.54 -6.97 -34.39
N SER A 7 25.70 -7.49 -33.98
CA SER A 7 26.71 -8.02 -34.90
C SER A 7 26.29 -9.35 -35.51
N GLU A 8 25.57 -10.16 -34.73
CA GLU A 8 25.05 -11.48 -35.12
C GLU A 8 23.56 -11.45 -35.47
N ASN A 9 22.90 -10.29 -35.39
CA ASN A 9 21.44 -10.12 -35.53
C ASN A 9 20.65 -11.16 -34.71
N THR A 10 21.05 -11.37 -33.46
CA THR A 10 20.61 -12.49 -32.61
C THR A 10 20.06 -11.99 -31.28
N VAL A 11 18.90 -12.48 -30.87
CA VAL A 11 18.42 -12.36 -29.48
C VAL A 11 19.03 -13.48 -28.66
N VAL A 12 19.63 -13.12 -27.53
CA VAL A 12 20.25 -14.05 -26.59
C VAL A 12 19.48 -14.04 -25.28
N GLU A 13 19.01 -15.21 -24.87
CA GLU A 13 18.54 -15.44 -23.50
C GLU A 13 19.75 -15.67 -22.59
N ASN A 14 19.98 -14.77 -21.63
CA ASN A 14 21.15 -14.85 -20.76
C ASN A 14 20.84 -15.66 -19.49
N PHE A 15 19.68 -15.42 -18.87
CA PHE A 15 19.22 -16.17 -17.72
C PHE A 15 17.71 -16.03 -17.54
N PHE A 16 17.11 -16.95 -16.79
CA PHE A 16 15.75 -16.85 -16.30
C PHE A 16 15.70 -17.02 -14.77
N LEU A 17 14.63 -16.50 -14.17
CA LEU A 17 14.35 -16.59 -12.75
C LEU A 17 13.11 -17.50 -12.57
N PRO A 18 13.25 -18.72 -12.02
CA PRO A 18 12.12 -19.60 -11.75
C PRO A 18 11.39 -19.15 -10.48
N LEU A 19 10.47 -18.18 -10.62
CA LEU A 19 9.66 -17.65 -9.54
C LEU A 19 8.32 -18.41 -9.45
N LYS A 20 7.75 -18.53 -8.23
CA LYS A 20 6.59 -19.39 -7.96
C LYS A 20 5.26 -18.64 -7.86
N GLU A 21 5.33 -17.33 -7.73
CA GLU A 21 4.22 -16.41 -7.50
C GLU A 21 3.45 -16.19 -8.81
N ASN A 22 2.20 -15.74 -8.67
CA ASN A 22 1.39 -15.43 -9.84
C ASN A 22 1.88 -14.14 -10.53
N LYS A 23 1.39 -13.90 -11.75
CA LYS A 23 1.82 -12.77 -12.58
C LYS A 23 1.68 -11.43 -11.85
N GLU A 24 0.53 -11.19 -11.21
CA GLU A 24 0.23 -9.92 -10.55
C GLU A 24 1.08 -9.70 -9.28
N GLU A 25 1.33 -10.73 -8.47
CA GLU A 25 2.26 -10.66 -7.31
C GLU A 25 3.70 -10.38 -7.75
N LEU A 26 4.11 -10.96 -8.88
CA LEU A 26 5.41 -10.69 -9.49
C LEU A 26 5.47 -9.25 -10.00
N GLU A 27 4.46 -8.78 -10.73
CA GLU A 27 4.38 -7.39 -11.20
C GLU A 27 4.43 -6.41 -10.03
N GLU A 28 3.70 -6.69 -8.95
CA GLU A 28 3.75 -5.87 -7.73
C GLU A 28 5.18 -5.81 -7.15
N SER A 29 5.88 -6.94 -7.06
CA SER A 29 7.27 -6.98 -6.56
C SER A 29 8.23 -6.25 -7.49
N MET A 30 8.14 -6.50 -8.80
CA MET A 30 9.02 -5.90 -9.81
C MET A 30 8.79 -4.39 -9.96
N ASN A 31 7.55 -3.92 -9.73
CA ASN A 31 7.24 -2.49 -9.73
C ASN A 31 7.85 -1.75 -8.53
N ARG A 32 8.18 -2.45 -7.42
CA ARG A 32 8.93 -1.81 -6.31
C ARG A 32 10.37 -1.54 -6.70
N LEU A 33 11.03 -2.48 -7.37
CA LEU A 33 12.39 -2.31 -7.86
C LEU A 33 12.67 -3.29 -8.99
N SER A 34 12.98 -2.74 -10.15
CA SER A 34 13.57 -3.44 -11.29
C SER A 34 14.42 -2.44 -12.06
N TYR A 35 15.75 -2.48 -11.86
CA TYR A 35 16.65 -1.48 -12.42
C TYR A 35 17.91 -2.11 -13.02
N HIS A 36 18.16 -1.84 -14.31
CA HIS A 36 19.40 -2.24 -14.98
C HIS A 36 20.35 -1.04 -15.04
N ALA A 37 21.44 -1.10 -14.26
CA ALA A 37 22.33 0.04 -14.06
C ALA A 37 23.24 0.36 -15.26
N GLY A 38 23.26 -0.48 -16.29
CA GLY A 38 24.08 -0.28 -17.49
C GLY A 38 25.57 -0.65 -17.30
N ASN A 39 26.00 -0.90 -16.06
CA ASN A 39 27.32 -1.42 -15.69
C ASN A 39 27.30 -2.94 -15.49
N LYS A 40 26.42 -3.65 -16.21
CA LYS A 40 26.15 -5.09 -16.09
C LYS A 40 25.51 -5.52 -14.77
N MET A 41 25.10 -4.60 -13.90
CA MET A 41 24.29 -4.93 -12.73
C MET A 41 22.80 -4.77 -13.00
N PHE A 42 22.03 -5.78 -12.60
CA PHE A 42 20.58 -5.75 -12.57
C PHE A 42 20.10 -5.90 -11.13
N TYR A 43 19.28 -4.96 -10.67
CA TYR A 43 18.75 -4.91 -9.32
C TYR A 43 17.25 -5.21 -9.34
N LEU A 44 16.79 -6.06 -8.43
CA LEU A 44 15.37 -6.40 -8.32
C LEU A 44 14.95 -6.60 -6.87
N TYR A 45 13.70 -6.24 -6.54
CA TYR A 45 13.07 -6.60 -5.28
C TYR A 45 12.14 -7.80 -5.49
N TYR A 46 12.32 -8.82 -4.66
CA TYR A 46 11.49 -10.03 -4.70
C TYR A 46 11.47 -10.72 -3.34
N GLY A 47 10.28 -11.09 -2.87
CA GLY A 47 10.11 -11.86 -1.63
C GLY A 47 10.79 -11.22 -0.41
N GLY A 48 10.66 -9.91 -0.22
CA GLY A 48 11.27 -9.20 0.91
C GLY A 48 12.78 -8.96 0.81
N THR A 49 13.37 -9.25 -0.35
CA THR A 49 14.82 -9.18 -0.57
C THR A 49 15.15 -8.33 -1.77
N VAL A 50 16.16 -7.47 -1.61
CA VAL A 50 16.78 -6.72 -2.71
C VAL A 50 17.99 -7.51 -3.20
N TYR A 51 17.94 -7.95 -4.45
CA TYR A 51 19.03 -8.67 -5.11
C TYR A 51 19.76 -7.75 -6.09
N GLY A 52 21.08 -7.89 -6.17
CA GLY A 52 21.91 -7.41 -7.27
C GLY A 52 22.45 -8.61 -8.04
N ILE A 53 22.18 -8.68 -9.33
CA ILE A 53 22.61 -9.75 -10.23
C ILE A 53 23.65 -9.18 -11.18
N ASP A 54 24.86 -9.74 -11.17
CA ASP A 54 25.83 -9.49 -12.23
C ASP A 54 25.37 -10.24 -13.49
N THR A 55 25.00 -9.49 -14.51
CA THR A 55 24.44 -10.03 -15.77
C THR A 55 25.49 -10.71 -16.67
N ASN A 56 26.76 -10.73 -16.27
CA ASN A 56 27.87 -11.37 -16.98
C ASN A 56 28.38 -12.62 -16.27
N SER A 57 28.56 -12.60 -14.94
CA SER A 57 28.95 -13.79 -14.15
C SER A 57 27.75 -14.60 -13.64
N PHE A 58 26.56 -14.01 -13.63
CA PHE A 58 25.34 -14.55 -13.01
C PHE A 58 25.44 -14.73 -11.48
N GLU A 59 26.42 -14.06 -10.86
CA GLU A 59 26.51 -14.00 -9.40
C GLU A 59 25.38 -13.15 -8.83
N VAL A 60 24.78 -13.65 -7.75
CA VAL A 60 23.68 -13.00 -7.04
C VAL A 60 24.19 -12.48 -5.71
N LEU A 61 24.02 -11.19 -5.49
CA LEU A 61 24.31 -10.51 -4.23
C LEU A 61 22.99 -10.18 -3.53
N THR A 62 22.88 -10.59 -2.27
CA THR A 62 21.79 -10.13 -1.40
C THR A 62 22.20 -8.80 -0.77
N MET A 63 21.50 -7.73 -1.10
CA MET A 63 21.85 -6.37 -0.66
C MET A 63 21.14 -5.99 0.63
N ALA A 64 19.88 -6.40 0.75
CA ALA A 64 19.05 -6.27 1.94
C ALA A 64 18.00 -7.39 1.92
N SER A 65 17.62 -7.91 3.08
CA SER A 65 16.65 -8.99 3.20
C SER A 65 15.74 -8.75 4.42
N SER A 66 14.64 -9.49 4.49
CA SER A 66 13.64 -9.35 5.55
C SER A 66 12.99 -7.95 5.61
N LEU A 67 12.84 -7.31 4.44
CA LEU A 67 12.20 -6.00 4.27
C LEU A 67 10.70 -6.16 3.99
N GLU A 68 9.86 -5.67 4.90
CA GLU A 68 8.42 -5.52 4.65
C GLU A 68 8.19 -4.52 3.49
N LYS A 69 7.04 -4.61 2.81
CA LYS A 69 6.74 -3.77 1.64
C LYS A 69 6.80 -2.26 1.95
N SER A 70 6.48 -1.86 3.17
CA SER A 70 6.53 -0.48 3.66
C SER A 70 7.93 -0.01 4.08
N GLU A 71 8.90 -0.92 4.19
CA GLU A 71 10.25 -0.64 4.68
C GLU A 71 11.23 -0.32 3.53
N LEU A 72 10.74 -0.25 2.29
CA LEU A 72 11.54 0.13 1.12
C LEU A 72 10.75 0.92 0.08
N ALA A 73 11.47 1.71 -0.70
CA ALA A 73 10.95 2.35 -1.89
C ALA A 73 12.07 2.59 -2.92
N SER A 74 11.71 2.68 -4.19
CA SER A 74 12.62 3.15 -5.24
C SER A 74 12.06 4.37 -5.96
N SER A 75 12.94 5.16 -6.58
CA SER A 75 12.54 6.27 -7.45
C SER A 75 11.81 5.78 -8.70
N ASP A 76 11.08 6.66 -9.38
CA ASP A 76 10.30 6.30 -10.60
C ASP A 76 11.15 5.61 -11.68
N GLY A 77 12.41 6.02 -11.82
CA GLY A 77 13.39 5.41 -12.74
C GLY A 77 14.12 4.19 -12.20
N GLY A 78 13.86 3.78 -10.96
CA GLY A 78 14.51 2.69 -10.24
C GLY A 78 15.98 2.93 -9.87
N GLN A 79 16.55 4.10 -10.20
CA GLN A 79 17.97 4.38 -9.97
C GLN A 79 18.32 4.54 -8.49
N TYR A 80 17.40 5.13 -7.71
CA TYR A 80 17.58 5.35 -6.28
C TYR A 80 16.72 4.36 -5.50
N LEU A 81 17.29 3.83 -4.43
CA LEU A 81 16.64 2.88 -3.52
C LEU A 81 16.84 3.38 -2.10
N ALA A 82 15.78 3.39 -1.31
CA ALA A 82 15.85 3.57 0.13
C ALA A 82 15.24 2.37 0.83
N TYR A 83 15.86 1.91 1.90
CA TYR A 83 15.31 0.86 2.76
C TYR A 83 15.72 1.05 4.21
N GLU A 84 14.89 0.53 5.10
CA GLU A 84 15.07 0.59 6.54
C GLU A 84 16.00 -0.52 7.05
N GLU A 85 17.01 -0.19 7.86
CA GLU A 85 17.78 -1.19 8.61
C GLU A 85 17.07 -1.50 9.93
N LYS A 86 16.77 -2.78 10.16
CA LYS A 86 16.17 -3.26 11.42
C LYS A 86 17.21 -3.25 12.53
N ASN A 87 17.19 -2.18 13.32
CA ASN A 87 18.10 -1.97 14.45
C ASN A 87 17.31 -1.95 15.77
N GLY A 88 17.05 -3.14 16.32
CA GLY A 88 16.38 -3.33 17.62
C GLY A 88 14.92 -3.76 17.52
N GLU A 89 14.15 -3.52 18.60
CA GLU A 89 12.75 -3.96 18.75
C GLU A 89 11.72 -2.91 18.28
N SER A 90 12.15 -1.74 17.82
CA SER A 90 11.24 -0.70 17.32
C SER A 90 10.74 -1.07 15.91
N GLU A 91 9.48 -0.72 15.63
CA GLU A 91 8.89 -0.85 14.30
C GLU A 91 9.38 0.20 13.31
N LEU A 92 9.87 1.33 13.83
CA LEU A 92 10.52 2.35 13.01
C LEU A 92 12.03 2.14 13.04
N SER A 93 12.69 2.52 11.96
CA SER A 93 14.12 2.34 11.85
C SER A 93 14.94 3.47 12.47
N GLN A 94 16.09 3.13 13.07
CA GLN A 94 17.08 4.14 13.46
C GLN A 94 17.95 4.61 12.29
N THR A 95 17.99 3.82 11.20
CA THR A 95 18.89 4.03 10.07
C THR A 95 18.19 3.69 8.76
N VAL A 96 18.05 4.67 7.89
CA VAL A 96 17.63 4.43 6.50
C VAL A 96 18.88 4.38 5.61
N VAL A 97 19.01 3.34 4.80
CA VAL A 97 20.06 3.27 3.78
C VAL A 97 19.52 3.87 2.50
N PHE A 98 20.17 4.92 2.01
CA PHE A 98 19.93 5.52 0.70
C PHE A 98 21.01 5.11 -0.29
N ARG A 99 20.63 4.51 -1.42
CA ARG A 99 21.56 3.98 -2.43
C ARG A 99 21.28 4.52 -3.81
N ASN A 100 22.33 4.97 -4.48
CA ASN A 100 22.35 5.18 -5.93
C ASN A 100 22.89 3.91 -6.59
N LEU A 101 21.99 3.14 -7.21
CA LEU A 101 22.29 1.85 -7.84
C LEU A 101 23.13 1.98 -9.10
N LYS A 102 23.08 3.14 -9.79
CA LYS A 102 23.88 3.40 -10.98
C LYS A 102 25.36 3.59 -10.65
N SER A 103 25.65 4.35 -9.60
CA SER A 103 27.03 4.63 -9.17
C SER A 103 27.54 3.63 -8.12
N ASP A 104 26.69 2.71 -7.68
CA ASP A 104 26.94 1.79 -6.57
C ASP A 104 27.40 2.50 -5.28
N LYS A 105 26.75 3.61 -4.94
CA LYS A 105 27.06 4.40 -3.73
C LYS A 105 25.92 4.32 -2.74
N SER A 106 26.24 3.99 -1.49
CA SER A 106 25.30 3.95 -0.37
C SER A 106 25.68 4.95 0.70
N GLN A 107 24.68 5.52 1.37
CA GLN A 107 24.84 6.43 2.50
C GLN A 107 23.72 6.17 3.52
N ASN A 108 24.04 6.34 4.79
CA ASN A 108 23.10 6.09 5.88
C ASN A 108 22.52 7.43 6.36
N ILE A 109 21.21 7.47 6.55
CA ILE A 109 20.47 8.57 7.15
C ILE A 109 20.11 8.11 8.57
N ALA A 110 20.71 8.78 9.55
CA ALA A 110 20.47 8.53 10.97
C ALA A 110 20.66 9.84 11.75
N GLU A 111 19.87 10.04 12.80
CA GLU A 111 19.94 11.20 13.69
C GLU A 111 19.72 10.75 15.13
N GLU A 112 20.44 11.37 16.08
CA GLU A 112 20.26 11.04 17.50
C GLU A 112 18.82 11.30 17.96
N ASN A 113 18.27 10.38 18.76
CA ASN A 113 16.91 10.44 19.29
C ASN A 113 15.78 10.47 18.24
N LYS A 114 16.08 10.18 16.97
CA LYS A 114 15.08 10.01 15.91
C LYS A 114 14.95 8.57 15.47
N LEU A 115 13.78 8.30 14.90
CA LEU A 115 13.38 7.11 14.18
C LEU A 115 12.81 7.58 12.83
N PHE A 116 12.89 6.70 11.84
CA PHE A 116 12.57 6.99 10.46
C PHE A 116 11.65 5.92 9.89
N SER A 117 10.80 6.33 8.97
CA SER A 117 10.08 5.43 8.07
C SER A 117 10.25 5.87 6.63
N VAL A 118 10.49 4.93 5.73
CA VAL A 118 10.55 5.18 4.29
C VAL A 118 9.13 5.31 3.76
N ILE A 119 8.73 6.53 3.39
CA ILE A 119 7.39 6.77 2.84
C ILE A 119 7.36 6.47 1.34
N GLY A 120 8.41 6.86 0.61
CA GLY A 120 8.47 6.68 -0.83
C GLY A 120 9.39 7.66 -1.53
N PHE A 121 9.17 7.84 -2.82
CA PHE A 121 9.88 8.80 -3.66
C PHE A 121 8.91 9.68 -4.41
N ILE A 122 9.29 10.94 -4.62
CA ILE A 122 8.66 11.83 -5.62
C ILE A 122 9.74 12.12 -6.66
N GLU A 123 9.60 11.53 -7.85
CA GLU A 123 10.69 11.42 -8.82
C GLU A 123 11.93 10.76 -8.18
N ASP A 124 13.03 11.50 -8.08
CA ASP A 124 14.29 11.06 -7.45
C ASP A 124 14.47 11.56 -5.99
N ASP A 125 13.50 12.30 -5.45
CA ASP A 125 13.58 12.85 -4.09
C ASP A 125 12.94 11.88 -3.08
N LEU A 126 13.71 11.44 -2.09
CA LEU A 126 13.28 10.54 -1.04
C LEU A 126 12.36 11.26 -0.06
N VAL A 127 11.23 10.63 0.28
CA VAL A 127 10.29 11.09 1.30
C VAL A 127 10.42 10.20 2.54
N LEU A 128 10.73 10.80 3.68
CA LEU A 128 10.86 10.13 4.98
C LEU A 128 9.86 10.66 5.98
N GLY A 129 9.27 9.76 6.75
CA GLY A 129 8.66 10.07 8.03
C GLY A 129 9.73 10.09 9.10
N VAL A 130 9.68 11.07 10.00
CA VAL A 130 10.57 11.18 11.15
C VAL A 130 9.73 11.21 12.42
N GLN A 131 10.16 10.48 13.43
CA GLN A 131 9.54 10.42 14.75
C GLN A 131 10.62 10.40 15.84
N SER A 132 10.31 10.94 17.02
CA SER A 132 11.17 10.83 18.19
C SER A 132 11.18 9.39 18.74
N LYS A 133 12.32 8.96 19.33
CA LYS A 133 12.41 7.62 19.95
C LYS A 133 11.44 7.39 21.11
N GLU A 134 11.01 8.47 21.77
CA GLU A 134 10.07 8.43 22.88
C GLU A 134 8.65 8.13 22.38
N GLN A 135 8.20 8.88 21.37
CA GLN A 135 6.84 8.80 20.84
C GLN A 135 6.66 7.71 19.76
N GLY A 136 7.76 7.21 19.17
CA GLY A 136 7.75 6.17 18.12
C GLY A 136 7.46 4.75 18.59
N LYS A 137 6.63 4.60 19.64
CA LYS A 137 6.19 3.32 20.21
C LYS A 137 4.68 3.22 20.33
N GLU A 138 3.97 4.29 20.01
CA GLU A 138 2.52 4.39 20.15
C GLU A 138 1.87 4.43 18.77
N TRP A 139 0.82 3.64 18.59
CA TRP A 139 0.07 3.57 17.35
C TRP A 139 -1.14 4.50 17.39
N ASN A 140 -1.55 4.98 16.22
CA ASN A 140 -2.86 5.57 16.02
C ASN A 140 -3.95 4.47 16.01
N PRO A 141 -5.24 4.86 16.00
CA PRO A 141 -6.34 3.90 15.92
C PRO A 141 -6.37 3.01 14.66
N GLN A 142 -5.57 3.28 13.63
CA GLN A 142 -5.41 2.44 12.43
C GLN A 142 -4.29 1.39 12.59
N GLY A 143 -3.54 1.44 13.70
CA GLY A 143 -2.40 0.57 13.95
C GLY A 143 -1.08 1.03 13.34
N GLU A 144 -0.99 2.28 12.89
CA GLU A 144 0.22 2.89 12.32
C GLU A 144 0.88 3.81 13.33
N ILE A 145 2.21 4.00 13.28
CA ILE A 145 2.90 4.98 14.10
C ILE A 145 2.90 6.32 13.35
N PRO A 146 2.24 7.39 13.85
CA PRO A 146 2.30 8.70 13.21
C PRO A 146 3.70 9.32 13.28
N MET A 147 4.02 10.14 12.29
CA MET A 147 5.31 10.84 12.13
C MET A 147 5.16 12.29 12.57
N GLU A 148 6.12 12.82 13.35
CA GLU A 148 6.10 14.23 13.77
C GLU A 148 6.53 15.18 12.64
N GLU A 149 7.23 14.66 11.64
CA GLU A 149 7.84 15.44 10.56
C GLU A 149 7.92 14.60 9.28
N ILE A 150 7.67 15.24 8.15
CA ILE A 150 7.91 14.68 6.82
C ILE A 150 9.13 15.39 6.22
N ARG A 151 10.18 14.65 5.86
CA ARG A 151 11.38 15.19 5.21
C ARG A 151 11.45 14.75 3.75
N ILE A 152 11.71 15.70 2.85
CA ILE A 152 12.04 15.41 1.45
C ILE A 152 13.53 15.67 1.25
N ILE A 153 14.26 14.65 0.83
CA ILE A 153 15.71 14.64 0.70
C ILE A 153 16.07 14.37 -0.76
N GLY A 154 16.87 15.26 -1.35
CA GLY A 154 17.32 15.09 -2.73
C GLY A 154 18.40 14.00 -2.88
N PRO A 155 18.75 13.62 -4.13
CA PRO A 155 19.83 12.66 -4.40
C PRO A 155 21.21 13.03 -3.87
N ASP A 156 21.43 14.31 -3.57
CA ASP A 156 22.66 14.81 -2.95
C ASP A 156 22.61 14.76 -1.40
N LEU A 157 21.56 14.12 -0.84
CA LEU A 157 21.21 14.05 0.57
C LEU A 157 20.97 15.39 1.25
N LYS A 158 20.78 16.47 0.48
CA LYS A 158 20.33 17.72 1.05
C LYS A 158 18.83 17.69 1.26
N GLN A 159 18.43 18.11 2.46
CA GLN A 159 17.02 18.34 2.78
C GLN A 159 16.48 19.48 1.91
N LYS A 160 15.45 19.17 1.13
CA LYS A 160 14.71 20.12 0.29
C LYS A 160 13.48 20.66 1.02
N LEU A 161 12.83 19.81 1.80
CA LEU A 161 11.66 20.16 2.59
C LEU A 161 11.73 19.48 3.96
N SER A 162 11.30 20.19 4.99
CA SER A 162 10.92 19.65 6.28
C SER A 162 9.54 20.21 6.59
N TYR A 163 8.55 19.32 6.67
CA TYR A 163 7.17 19.65 6.93
C TYR A 163 6.81 19.17 8.32
N LYS A 164 6.50 20.12 9.20
CA LYS A 164 6.12 19.90 10.59
C LYS A 164 5.11 20.97 10.98
N LYS A 165 4.06 20.57 11.70
CA LYS A 165 3.07 21.47 12.29
C LYS A 165 3.05 21.28 13.80
N GLU A 166 2.78 22.35 14.53
CA GLU A 166 2.74 22.32 15.99
C GLU A 166 1.60 21.39 16.46
N ASN A 167 1.91 20.47 17.37
CA ASN A 167 0.98 19.49 17.96
C ASN A 167 0.25 18.59 16.94
N LEU A 168 0.82 18.41 15.74
CA LEU A 168 0.27 17.53 14.70
C LEU A 168 1.29 16.47 14.27
N TYR A 169 0.75 15.31 13.96
CA TYR A 169 1.46 14.13 13.50
C TYR A 169 0.79 13.57 12.25
N PHE A 170 1.52 12.82 11.43
CA PHE A 170 1.11 12.45 10.08
C PHE A 170 1.19 10.93 9.87
N SER A 171 0.17 10.32 9.28
CA SER A 171 0.15 8.88 8.92
C SER A 171 -0.72 8.64 7.69
N ASN A 172 -0.98 7.37 7.32
CA ASN A 172 -1.75 7.02 6.13
C ASN A 172 -1.23 7.69 4.84
N PHE A 173 0.09 7.59 4.63
CA PHE A 173 0.76 8.26 3.52
C PHE A 173 0.43 7.62 2.18
N SER A 174 0.16 8.44 1.16
CA SER A 174 0.03 8.00 -0.23
C SER A 174 0.67 8.99 -1.20
N ILE A 175 1.42 8.48 -2.17
CA ILE A 175 2.03 9.28 -3.23
C ILE A 175 1.27 8.99 -4.53
N VAL A 176 0.69 10.03 -5.11
CA VAL A 176 -0.01 9.96 -6.40
C VAL A 176 0.57 11.01 -7.33
N GLY A 177 1.33 10.56 -8.33
CA GLY A 177 2.10 11.45 -9.19
C GLY A 177 3.10 12.26 -8.37
N ASN A 178 2.99 13.59 -8.39
CA ASN A 178 3.86 14.50 -7.67
C ASN A 178 3.26 15.01 -6.34
N GLN A 179 2.16 14.41 -5.86
CA GLN A 179 1.46 14.81 -4.65
C GLN A 179 1.59 13.72 -3.57
N LEU A 180 2.11 14.10 -2.41
CA LEU A 180 2.02 13.31 -1.17
C LEU A 180 0.74 13.71 -0.43
N ARG A 181 -0.08 12.73 -0.04
CA ARG A 181 -1.28 12.90 0.80
C ARG A 181 -1.13 12.11 2.08
N PHE A 182 -1.70 12.61 3.17
CA PHE A 182 -1.64 11.98 4.49
C PHE A 182 -2.77 12.47 5.39
N ASP A 183 -3.03 11.71 6.44
CA ASP A 183 -3.94 12.06 7.52
C ASP A 183 -3.17 12.75 8.66
N GLU A 184 -3.79 13.73 9.29
CA GLU A 184 -3.27 14.51 10.42
C GLU A 184 -3.88 14.03 11.73
N TYR A 185 -3.06 13.97 12.77
CA TYR A 185 -3.43 13.50 14.11
C TYR A 185 -2.94 14.48 15.17
N THR A 186 -3.75 14.67 16.21
CA THR A 186 -3.32 15.27 17.49
C THR A 186 -2.92 14.17 18.46
N HIS A 187 -2.09 14.49 19.46
CA HIS A 187 -1.71 13.57 20.53
C HIS A 187 -2.03 14.17 21.90
N ASN A 188 -2.66 13.40 22.77
CA ASN A 188 -2.98 13.80 24.15
C ASN A 188 -2.82 12.60 25.11
N GLU A 189 -3.27 12.72 26.36
CA GLU A 189 -3.14 11.67 27.39
C GLU A 189 -3.84 10.34 27.03
N ASN A 190 -4.86 10.38 26.14
CA ASN A 190 -5.57 9.21 25.64
C ASN A 190 -4.98 8.69 24.32
N GLY A 191 -3.86 9.25 23.88
CA GLY A 191 -3.14 8.91 22.67
C GLY A 191 -3.50 9.72 21.44
N TYR A 192 -3.32 9.13 20.26
CA TYR A 192 -3.57 9.81 18.99
C TYR A 192 -5.07 9.91 18.64
N ALA A 193 -5.48 11.11 18.21
CA ALA A 193 -6.82 11.37 17.72
C ALA A 193 -6.77 12.03 16.34
N TYR A 194 -7.56 11.49 15.39
CA TYR A 194 -7.65 12.02 14.03
C TYR A 194 -8.09 13.49 14.03
N PHE A 195 -7.41 14.30 13.22
CA PHE A 195 -7.62 15.74 13.11
C PHE A 195 -8.10 16.17 11.72
N GLY A 196 -7.56 15.57 10.66
CA GLY A 196 -7.89 15.97 9.29
C GLY A 196 -7.04 15.28 8.23
N LYS A 197 -7.05 15.83 7.02
CA LYS A 197 -6.20 15.39 5.90
C LYS A 197 -5.46 16.59 5.34
N ASP A 198 -4.24 16.35 4.86
CA ASP A 198 -3.47 17.37 4.14
C ASP A 198 -2.65 16.74 3.01
N SER A 199 -1.97 17.58 2.23
CA SER A 199 -1.10 17.14 1.16
C SER A 199 0.05 18.10 0.92
N VAL A 200 1.16 17.54 0.45
CA VAL A 200 2.33 18.29 -0.04
C VAL A 200 2.46 18.05 -1.54
N LEU A 201 2.36 19.12 -2.32
CA LEU A 201 2.56 19.09 -3.77
C LEU A 201 4.00 19.45 -4.10
N SER A 202 4.66 18.65 -4.93
CA SER A 202 5.97 19.00 -5.46
C SER A 202 5.85 20.04 -6.57
N ASN A 203 6.60 21.13 -6.44
CA ASN A 203 6.67 22.23 -7.42
C ASN A 203 7.54 21.90 -8.64
N LYS A 204 8.09 20.69 -8.74
CA LYS A 204 8.75 20.28 -9.96
C LYS A 204 7.67 20.11 -11.03
N GLU A 205 7.79 20.89 -12.10
CA GLU A 205 7.04 20.63 -13.32
C GLU A 205 7.31 19.18 -13.70
N GLU A 206 6.26 18.39 -13.96
CA GLU A 206 6.42 17.13 -14.69
C GLU A 206 7.29 17.48 -15.90
N LEU A 207 8.50 16.91 -15.94
CA LEU A 207 9.23 16.88 -17.19
C LEU A 207 8.28 16.18 -18.15
N LYS A 208 7.66 16.96 -19.04
CA LYS A 208 6.98 16.43 -20.21
C LYS A 208 8.08 15.74 -21.00
N GLU A 209 8.33 14.48 -20.66
CA GLU A 209 9.03 13.60 -21.56
C GLU A 209 8.27 13.71 -22.89
N ASN A 210 9.00 13.86 -23.98
CA ASN A 210 8.45 13.71 -25.32
C ASN A 210 8.07 12.22 -25.54
N LYS A 211 7.19 11.67 -24.70
CA LYS A 211 6.63 10.34 -24.86
C LYS A 211 5.70 10.40 -26.05
N LEU A 212 6.06 9.65 -27.09
CA LEU A 212 5.14 9.34 -28.16
C LEU A 212 4.09 8.38 -27.59
N VAL A 213 2.87 8.86 -27.41
CA VAL A 213 1.77 8.04 -26.94
C VAL A 213 1.01 7.49 -28.16
N PRO A 214 0.77 6.17 -28.25
CA PRO A 214 -0.07 5.62 -29.30
C PRO A 214 -1.52 6.15 -29.18
N GLU A 215 -2.02 6.81 -30.23
CA GLU A 215 -3.42 7.23 -30.33
C GLU A 215 -4.28 6.09 -30.87
N ALA A 216 -5.37 5.75 -30.20
CA ALA A 216 -6.33 4.79 -30.71
C ALA A 216 -7.42 5.48 -31.55
N LYS A 217 -7.68 4.97 -32.77
CA LYS A 217 -8.78 5.40 -33.65
C LYS A 217 -9.57 4.20 -34.15
N GLN A 218 -10.90 4.32 -34.14
CA GLN A 218 -11.78 3.33 -34.75
C GLN A 218 -11.73 3.51 -36.27
N GLN A 219 -11.26 2.51 -37.02
CA GLN A 219 -11.10 2.60 -38.47
C GLN A 219 -11.86 1.47 -39.19
N GLY A 220 -13.17 1.69 -39.40
CA GLY A 220 -14.04 0.85 -40.23
C GLY A 220 -13.87 -0.66 -39.95
N ALA A 221 -13.49 -1.42 -40.99
CA ALA A 221 -13.31 -2.87 -40.93
C ALA A 221 -12.09 -3.34 -40.11
N PHE A 222 -11.11 -2.47 -39.84
CA PHE A 222 -9.91 -2.79 -39.06
C PHE A 222 -10.13 -2.65 -37.54
N GLY A 223 -11.30 -2.17 -37.11
CA GLY A 223 -11.61 -2.01 -35.69
C GLY A 223 -10.77 -0.91 -35.04
N LYS A 224 -10.27 -1.15 -33.82
CA LYS A 224 -9.47 -0.19 -33.05
C LYS A 224 -8.01 -0.25 -33.52
N VAL A 225 -7.55 0.79 -34.20
CA VAL A 225 -6.17 0.93 -34.72
C VAL A 225 -5.40 1.89 -33.83
N TYR A 226 -4.14 1.56 -33.52
CA TYR A 226 -3.24 2.44 -32.77
C TYR A 226 -2.25 3.11 -33.74
N THR A 227 -2.11 4.44 -33.66
CA THR A 227 -1.19 5.24 -34.46
C THR A 227 -0.21 5.98 -33.56
N LEU A 228 1.09 5.90 -33.84
CA LEU A 228 2.10 6.66 -33.11
C LEU A 228 2.37 8.00 -33.83
N PRO A 229 1.97 9.15 -33.25
CA PRO A 229 2.12 10.44 -33.92
C PRO A 229 3.57 10.92 -33.83
N LEU A 230 4.37 10.63 -34.85
CA LEU A 230 5.77 11.06 -34.92
C LEU A 230 5.86 12.55 -35.34
N PRO A 231 6.38 13.45 -34.48
CA PRO A 231 6.54 14.86 -34.84
C PRO A 231 7.64 15.01 -35.89
N GLY A 232 7.32 15.53 -37.07
CA GLY A 232 8.28 15.72 -38.16
C GLY A 232 7.69 15.55 -39.57
N LYS A 233 8.57 15.34 -40.55
CA LYS A 233 8.19 15.11 -41.97
C LYS A 233 7.49 13.77 -42.15
N ASN A 234 6.64 13.69 -43.18
CA ASN A 234 6.04 12.44 -43.65
C ASN A 234 7.11 11.35 -43.81
N ILE A 235 6.86 10.20 -43.18
CA ILE A 235 7.76 9.04 -43.26
C ILE A 235 7.50 8.35 -44.60
N GLU A 236 8.44 8.46 -45.53
CA GLU A 236 8.32 7.83 -46.85
C GLU A 236 8.53 6.30 -46.78
N LYS A 237 9.31 5.83 -45.80
CA LYS A 237 9.61 4.40 -45.62
C LYS A 237 9.95 4.09 -44.16
N ILE A 238 9.30 3.06 -43.61
CA ILE A 238 9.66 2.46 -42.33
C ILE A 238 10.48 1.19 -42.64
N ASN A 239 11.71 1.12 -42.16
CA ASN A 239 12.49 -0.11 -42.20
C ASN A 239 12.23 -0.87 -40.89
N MET A 240 11.61 -2.03 -40.99
CA MET A 240 11.43 -2.94 -39.85
C MET A 240 12.52 -4.02 -39.93
N GLN A 241 13.28 -4.16 -38.86
CA GLN A 241 14.28 -5.23 -38.73
C GLN A 241 13.82 -6.16 -37.60
N ASN A 242 13.89 -7.46 -37.88
CA ASN A 242 13.62 -8.50 -36.90
C ASN A 242 14.92 -9.29 -36.67
N PRO A 243 15.15 -9.78 -35.44
CA PRO A 243 16.22 -10.73 -35.17
C PRO A 243 16.13 -11.93 -36.11
N GLU A 244 17.26 -12.32 -36.70
CA GLU A 244 17.34 -13.49 -37.59
C GLU A 244 17.48 -14.79 -36.80
N LYS A 245 18.01 -14.71 -35.57
CA LYS A 245 18.29 -15.87 -34.73
C LYS A 245 17.88 -15.62 -33.28
N PHE A 246 17.64 -16.73 -32.58
CA PHE A 246 17.42 -16.78 -31.14
C PHE A 246 18.36 -17.82 -30.54
N SER A 247 19.13 -17.46 -29.51
CA SER A 247 20.08 -18.33 -28.84
C SER A 247 19.77 -18.49 -27.36
N ILE A 248 19.78 -19.75 -26.91
CA ILE A 248 19.55 -20.18 -25.51
C ILE A 248 20.84 -20.75 -24.91
N GLU A 249 21.94 -20.82 -25.67
CA GLU A 249 23.16 -21.55 -25.28
C GLU A 249 23.84 -21.02 -24.00
N LYS A 250 23.47 -19.81 -23.55
CA LYS A 250 23.94 -19.19 -22.30
C LYS A 250 22.89 -19.14 -21.17
N ALA A 251 21.66 -19.63 -21.40
CA ALA A 251 20.57 -19.47 -20.45
C ALA A 251 20.79 -20.32 -19.19
N GLY A 252 21.30 -19.69 -18.14
CA GLY A 252 21.35 -20.25 -16.79
C GLY A 252 20.06 -20.01 -16.03
N SER A 253 19.68 -20.96 -15.17
CA SER A 253 18.68 -20.70 -14.13
C SER A 253 19.36 -20.01 -12.95
N ILE A 254 18.86 -18.85 -12.53
CA ILE A 254 19.33 -18.19 -11.31
C ILE A 254 18.28 -18.40 -10.23
N GLU A 255 18.64 -19.15 -9.19
CA GLU A 255 17.78 -19.34 -8.04
C GLU A 255 17.96 -18.20 -7.03
N LEU A 256 16.85 -17.54 -6.70
CA LEU A 256 16.83 -16.53 -5.65
C LEU A 256 16.52 -17.20 -4.31
N SER A 257 17.42 -17.05 -3.35
CA SER A 257 17.20 -17.53 -1.98
C SER A 257 16.15 -16.65 -1.32
N GLN A 258 14.92 -17.16 -1.19
CA GLN A 258 13.84 -16.45 -0.54
C GLN A 258 14.09 -16.41 0.98
N SER A 259 14.18 -15.21 1.56
CA SER A 259 13.86 -15.06 2.98
C SER A 259 12.35 -15.09 3.08
N LYS A 260 11.77 -16.14 3.68
CA LYS A 260 10.35 -16.08 4.06
C LYS A 260 10.21 -14.95 5.06
N LEU A 261 9.70 -13.81 4.62
CA LEU A 261 9.01 -12.92 5.54
C LEU A 261 7.86 -13.74 6.12
N THR A 262 7.73 -13.74 7.44
CA THR A 262 6.42 -13.94 8.07
C THR A 262 5.61 -12.71 7.70
N ASP A 263 4.99 -12.74 6.51
CA ASP A 263 4.16 -11.65 6.01
C ASP A 263 3.12 -11.32 7.09
N LYS A 264 3.09 -10.06 7.54
CA LYS A 264 2.00 -9.48 8.35
C LYS A 264 0.83 -9.02 7.46
N ALA A 265 0.79 -9.46 6.20
CA ALA A 265 -0.17 -9.00 5.22
C ALA A 265 -1.54 -9.64 5.50
N VAL A 266 -2.41 -8.89 6.19
CA VAL A 266 -3.69 -9.41 6.67
C VAL A 266 -4.77 -9.43 5.57
N PHE A 267 -4.76 -8.44 4.67
CA PHE A 267 -5.85 -8.22 3.72
C PHE A 267 -5.38 -8.28 2.26
N TYR A 268 -5.98 -9.16 1.47
CA TYR A 268 -5.69 -9.34 0.05
C TYR A 268 -6.86 -8.83 -0.79
N ALA A 269 -6.61 -7.82 -1.62
CA ALA A 269 -7.67 -7.15 -2.36
C ALA A 269 -7.74 -7.63 -3.81
N TYR A 270 -8.95 -7.91 -4.29
CA TYR A 270 -9.20 -8.36 -5.66
C TYR A 270 -10.36 -7.59 -6.28
N SER A 271 -10.24 -7.23 -7.56
CA SER A 271 -11.33 -6.66 -8.35
C SER A 271 -11.22 -7.11 -9.81
N LEU A 272 -12.37 -7.31 -10.48
CA LEU A 272 -12.42 -7.71 -11.89
C LEU A 272 -11.60 -8.97 -12.23
N GLY A 273 -11.42 -9.88 -11.26
CA GLY A 273 -10.61 -11.11 -11.43
C GLY A 273 -9.10 -10.92 -11.29
N HIS A 274 -8.63 -9.72 -10.90
CA HIS A 274 -7.21 -9.41 -10.72
C HIS A 274 -6.88 -9.10 -9.26
N TYR A 275 -5.68 -9.54 -8.85
CA TYR A 275 -5.06 -9.13 -7.60
C TYR A 275 -4.69 -7.64 -7.64
N ARG A 276 -5.06 -6.90 -6.61
CA ARG A 276 -4.85 -5.44 -6.51
C ARG A 276 -3.82 -5.05 -5.46
N GLY A 277 -3.34 -6.01 -4.67
CA GLY A 277 -2.34 -5.80 -3.64
C GLY A 277 -2.73 -6.42 -2.31
N ASN A 278 -1.80 -6.35 -1.36
CA ASN A 278 -2.07 -6.67 0.03
C ASN A 278 -1.82 -5.46 0.93
N TYR A 279 -2.54 -5.42 2.04
CA TYR A 279 -2.68 -4.25 2.89
C TYR A 279 -2.69 -4.64 4.35
N GLN A 280 -2.27 -3.70 5.21
CA GLN A 280 -2.28 -3.86 6.66
C GLN A 280 -3.54 -3.26 7.31
N ASN A 281 -4.26 -2.35 6.65
CA ASN A 281 -5.50 -1.77 7.17
C ASN A 281 -6.66 -1.94 6.18
N MET A 282 -7.89 -2.04 6.70
CA MET A 282 -9.08 -2.27 5.87
C MET A 282 -9.51 -1.05 5.05
N GLU A 283 -9.21 0.17 5.50
CA GLU A 283 -9.55 1.39 4.76
C GLU A 283 -8.86 1.40 3.39
N THR A 284 -7.55 1.21 3.35
CA THR A 284 -6.76 1.17 2.11
C THR A 284 -7.12 -0.04 1.25
N ALA A 285 -7.29 -1.21 1.87
CA ALA A 285 -7.67 -2.43 1.17
C ALA A 285 -9.01 -2.27 0.43
N ILE A 286 -10.05 -1.80 1.13
CA ILE A 286 -11.38 -1.57 0.54
C ILE A 286 -11.29 -0.47 -0.52
N SER A 287 -10.62 0.65 -0.23
CA SER A 287 -10.51 1.79 -1.16
C SER A 287 -9.90 1.39 -2.50
N ALA A 288 -8.92 0.48 -2.50
CA ALA A 288 -8.27 -0.03 -3.71
C ALA A 288 -9.21 -0.80 -4.66
N VAL A 289 -10.34 -1.32 -4.15
CA VAL A 289 -11.24 -2.19 -4.92
C VAL A 289 -12.70 -1.76 -4.91
N TYR A 290 -13.04 -0.70 -4.17
CA TYR A 290 -14.42 -0.31 -3.90
C TYR A 290 -15.19 0.06 -5.18
N ASP A 291 -14.57 0.89 -6.04
CA ASP A 291 -15.19 1.38 -7.28
C ASP A 291 -15.27 0.32 -8.38
N ASP A 292 -14.37 -0.66 -8.34
CA ASP A 292 -14.32 -1.80 -9.26
C ASP A 292 -15.13 -3.01 -8.77
N PHE A 293 -16.01 -2.81 -7.77
CA PHE A 293 -16.87 -3.86 -7.21
C PHE A 293 -16.12 -5.10 -6.72
N GLY A 294 -14.96 -4.90 -6.08
CA GLY A 294 -14.12 -6.00 -5.62
C GLY A 294 -14.48 -6.60 -4.26
N TYR A 295 -13.56 -7.42 -3.75
CA TYR A 295 -13.66 -8.15 -2.49
C TYR A 295 -12.28 -8.28 -1.82
N ILE A 296 -12.30 -8.51 -0.51
CA ILE A 296 -11.11 -8.68 0.34
C ILE A 296 -11.10 -10.10 0.91
N LEU A 297 -9.94 -10.76 0.85
CA LEU A 297 -9.67 -12.05 1.46
C LEU A 297 -8.68 -11.92 2.62
N ASN A 298 -8.73 -12.86 3.57
CA ASN A 298 -7.64 -13.09 4.52
C ASN A 298 -6.60 -14.10 3.95
N GLU A 299 -5.55 -14.38 4.72
CA GLU A 299 -4.52 -15.37 4.36
C GLU A 299 -5.06 -16.78 4.11
N LYS A 300 -6.15 -17.15 4.79
CA LYS A 300 -6.84 -18.45 4.64
C LYS A 300 -7.74 -18.50 3.39
N GLN A 301 -7.72 -17.45 2.56
CA GLN A 301 -8.57 -17.26 1.38
C GLN A 301 -10.08 -17.14 1.70
N GLU A 302 -10.42 -16.76 2.93
CA GLU A 302 -11.79 -16.53 3.37
C GLU A 302 -12.19 -15.08 3.04
N ILE A 303 -13.43 -14.88 2.58
CA ILE A 303 -13.93 -13.55 2.23
C ILE A 303 -14.22 -12.74 3.51
N LEU A 304 -13.44 -11.69 3.72
CA LEU A 304 -13.65 -10.73 4.80
C LEU A 304 -14.60 -9.60 4.43
N TRP A 305 -14.64 -9.21 3.15
CA TRP A 305 -15.50 -8.14 2.65
C TRP A 305 -15.80 -8.33 1.16
N ASN A 306 -17.02 -7.99 0.73
CA ASN A 306 -17.40 -8.04 -0.69
C ASN A 306 -18.39 -6.92 -1.03
N ARG A 307 -18.04 -6.10 -2.03
CA ARG A 307 -18.83 -4.93 -2.43
C ARG A 307 -20.24 -5.27 -2.91
N THR A 308 -20.40 -6.42 -3.56
CA THR A 308 -21.63 -6.85 -4.24
C THR A 308 -22.57 -7.67 -3.34
N ASP A 309 -22.02 -8.25 -2.28
CA ASP A 309 -22.73 -9.21 -1.43
C ASP A 309 -23.32 -8.54 -0.18
N ARG A 310 -24.15 -7.50 -0.43
CA ARG A 310 -24.82 -6.73 0.61
C ARG A 310 -26.29 -6.44 0.23
N PRO A 311 -27.29 -7.00 0.93
CA PRO A 311 -28.70 -6.70 0.70
C PRO A 311 -29.04 -5.22 1.00
N SER A 312 -30.18 -4.74 0.49
CA SER A 312 -30.61 -3.35 0.66
C SER A 312 -31.26 -3.07 2.02
N VAL A 313 -31.71 -4.09 2.73
CA VAL A 313 -32.40 -4.01 4.03
C VAL A 313 -31.92 -5.11 4.96
N ILE A 314 -31.60 -4.73 6.20
CA ILE A 314 -31.26 -5.63 7.31
C ILE A 314 -31.94 -5.13 8.58
N ILE A 315 -32.54 -6.06 9.31
CA ILE A 315 -33.11 -5.84 10.64
C ILE A 315 -32.49 -6.88 11.56
N GLY A 316 -31.48 -6.48 12.33
CA GLY A 316 -30.80 -7.32 13.30
C GLY A 316 -31.27 -7.06 14.74
N LYS A 317 -30.66 -7.79 15.67
CA LYS A 317 -30.80 -7.59 17.11
C LYS A 317 -29.46 -7.11 17.69
N PRO A 318 -29.45 -6.31 18.75
CA PRO A 318 -28.23 -6.00 19.49
C PRO A 318 -27.71 -7.30 20.12
N ARG A 319 -26.52 -7.73 19.71
CA ARG A 319 -25.82 -8.93 20.20
C ARG A 319 -24.73 -8.51 21.18
N GLU A 320 -25.13 -7.85 22.26
CA GLU A 320 -24.19 -7.25 23.24
C GLU A 320 -23.27 -8.28 23.89
N ASP A 321 -23.80 -9.48 24.09
CA ASP A 321 -23.14 -10.64 24.67
C ASP A 321 -21.89 -11.06 23.86
N GLU A 322 -21.90 -10.84 22.54
CA GLU A 322 -20.81 -11.23 21.62
C GLU A 322 -19.65 -10.22 21.60
N VAL A 323 -19.83 -9.02 22.16
CA VAL A 323 -18.88 -7.90 22.01
C VAL A 323 -18.29 -7.37 23.32
N THR A 324 -18.69 -7.90 24.46
CA THR A 324 -18.26 -7.37 25.77
C THR A 324 -16.77 -7.61 26.04
N ASP A 325 -16.25 -8.81 25.73
CA ASP A 325 -14.82 -9.14 25.89
C ASP A 325 -13.94 -8.52 24.78
N PHE A 326 -14.56 -8.13 23.66
CA PHE A 326 -13.90 -7.53 22.51
C PHE A 326 -13.38 -6.11 22.81
N ILE A 327 -14.17 -5.27 23.49
CA ILE A 327 -13.83 -3.85 23.72
C ILE A 327 -12.48 -3.68 24.43
N ALA A 328 -12.15 -4.57 25.37
CA ALA A 328 -10.89 -4.52 26.11
C ALA A 328 -9.65 -4.78 25.23
N GLN A 329 -9.82 -5.40 24.06
CA GLN A 329 -8.74 -5.72 23.12
C GLN A 329 -8.54 -4.65 22.04
N ILE A 330 -9.47 -3.71 21.88
CA ILE A 330 -9.41 -2.64 20.86
C ILE A 330 -8.16 -1.76 20.99
N PRO A 331 -7.69 -1.37 22.19
CA PRO A 331 -6.47 -0.55 22.30
C PRO A 331 -5.22 -1.19 21.69
N ASP A 332 -5.14 -2.52 21.68
CA ASP A 332 -4.02 -3.29 21.11
C ASP A 332 -4.29 -3.74 19.66
N LEU A 333 -5.48 -3.45 19.12
CA LEU A 333 -5.92 -3.89 17.81
C LEU A 333 -5.34 -3.01 16.71
N ARG A 334 -4.50 -3.60 15.86
CA ARG A 334 -3.97 -2.95 14.65
C ARG A 334 -4.82 -3.25 13.42
N SER A 335 -4.73 -4.47 12.91
CA SER A 335 -5.42 -4.92 11.70
C SER A 335 -6.57 -5.86 12.08
N CYS A 336 -6.20 -7.00 12.65
CA CYS A 336 -7.11 -7.97 13.21
C CYS A 336 -6.47 -8.69 14.42
N ILE A 337 -7.30 -9.25 15.28
CA ILE A 337 -6.87 -10.11 16.40
C ILE A 337 -7.79 -11.32 16.47
N GLU A 338 -7.22 -12.53 16.57
CA GLU A 338 -8.01 -13.71 16.96
C GLU A 338 -8.42 -13.59 18.43
N SER A 339 -9.72 -13.73 18.69
CA SER A 339 -10.29 -13.69 20.04
C SER A 339 -11.05 -14.96 20.37
N ASN A 340 -11.43 -15.14 21.64
CA ASN A 340 -12.25 -16.28 22.04
C ASN A 340 -13.60 -16.22 21.33
N GLY A 341 -13.83 -17.18 20.42
CA GLY A 341 -15.09 -17.29 19.66
C GLY A 341 -15.11 -16.58 18.31
N GLY A 342 -14.05 -15.90 17.87
CA GLY A 342 -14.07 -15.15 16.60
C GLY A 342 -12.78 -14.42 16.24
N GLU A 343 -12.87 -13.58 15.22
CA GLU A 343 -11.84 -12.64 14.79
C GLU A 343 -12.38 -11.21 14.90
N ILE A 344 -11.55 -10.32 15.41
CA ILE A 344 -11.84 -8.89 15.51
C ILE A 344 -11.18 -8.20 14.32
N LEU A 345 -11.90 -7.33 13.62
CA LEU A 345 -11.38 -6.50 12.53
C LEU A 345 -11.40 -5.02 12.90
N ASN A 346 -10.27 -4.36 12.69
CA ASN A 346 -10.19 -2.91 12.70
C ASN A 346 -10.71 -2.34 11.37
N LEU A 347 -11.77 -1.53 11.46
CA LEU A 347 -12.40 -0.88 10.31
C LEU A 347 -12.33 0.65 10.44
N TYR A 348 -11.41 1.17 11.24
CA TYR A 348 -11.17 2.61 11.37
C TYR A 348 -10.91 3.23 9.98
N GLY A 349 -11.57 4.35 9.69
CA GLY A 349 -11.52 5.03 8.38
C GLY A 349 -12.44 4.43 7.31
N VAL A 350 -12.95 3.20 7.47
CA VAL A 350 -13.84 2.57 6.49
C VAL A 350 -15.18 3.29 6.45
N ASN A 351 -15.59 3.78 5.28
CA ASN A 351 -16.86 4.49 5.15
C ASN A 351 -18.07 3.62 5.58
N LEU A 352 -19.10 4.27 6.11
CA LEU A 352 -20.31 3.60 6.60
C LEU A 352 -20.89 2.60 5.58
N ASN A 353 -20.96 2.95 4.29
CA ASN A 353 -21.54 2.07 3.27
C ASN A 353 -20.79 0.74 3.11
N ALA A 354 -19.46 0.77 3.23
CA ALA A 354 -18.62 -0.41 3.20
C ALA A 354 -18.74 -1.20 4.52
N ALA A 355 -18.76 -0.51 5.66
CA ALA A 355 -18.89 -1.12 6.98
C ALA A 355 -20.23 -1.87 7.17
N LEU A 356 -21.33 -1.40 6.57
CA LEU A 356 -22.63 -2.08 6.63
C LEU A 356 -22.65 -3.50 6.03
N TYR A 357 -21.60 -3.91 5.32
CA TYR A 357 -21.39 -5.31 4.94
C TYR A 357 -21.43 -6.22 6.17
N TYR A 358 -20.75 -5.87 7.26
CA TYR A 358 -20.63 -6.71 8.46
C TYR A 358 -21.98 -6.92 9.14
N THR A 359 -22.74 -5.84 9.36
CA THR A 359 -24.13 -5.92 9.85
C THR A 359 -24.99 -6.83 8.95
N SER A 360 -24.76 -6.81 7.64
CA SER A 360 -25.53 -7.62 6.68
C SER A 360 -25.24 -9.12 6.72
N LYS A 361 -24.03 -9.48 7.13
CA LYS A 361 -23.64 -10.87 7.41
C LYS A 361 -24.06 -11.33 8.80
N GLY A 362 -24.67 -10.44 9.59
CA GLY A 362 -25.03 -10.71 10.98
C GLY A 362 -23.85 -10.63 11.93
N TYR A 363 -22.74 -10.02 11.51
CA TYR A 363 -21.57 -9.76 12.34
C TYR A 363 -21.80 -8.48 13.16
N PRO A 364 -21.51 -8.48 14.48
CA PRO A 364 -21.55 -7.26 15.27
C PRO A 364 -20.64 -6.19 14.66
N LEU A 365 -21.23 -5.02 14.35
CA LEU A 365 -20.53 -3.82 13.88
C LEU A 365 -20.67 -2.74 14.94
N MET A 366 -19.53 -2.25 15.43
CA MET A 366 -19.44 -1.28 16.50
C MET A 366 -18.81 0.01 16.03
N ILE A 367 -19.14 1.11 16.69
CA ILE A 367 -18.46 2.39 16.54
C ILE A 367 -18.25 3.05 17.91
N ARG A 368 -17.10 3.70 18.08
CA ARG A 368 -16.82 4.56 19.24
C ARG A 368 -17.18 6.00 18.91
N ILE A 369 -18.12 6.59 19.67
CA ILE A 369 -18.53 7.99 19.50
C ILE A 369 -18.97 8.59 20.83
N ASP A 370 -18.57 9.84 21.10
CA ASP A 370 -18.93 10.57 22.34
C ASP A 370 -18.70 9.75 23.62
N ASP A 371 -17.56 9.07 23.71
CA ASP A 371 -17.22 8.15 24.81
C ASP A 371 -18.21 6.98 25.06
N ASN A 372 -19.05 6.68 24.07
CA ASN A 372 -19.96 5.54 24.08
C ASN A 372 -19.64 4.57 22.94
N TRP A 373 -19.94 3.30 23.18
CA TRP A 373 -19.94 2.28 22.14
C TRP A 373 -21.36 2.14 21.59
N GLU A 374 -21.51 2.23 20.27
CA GLU A 374 -22.77 1.96 19.60
C GLU A 374 -22.66 0.70 18.73
N LEU A 375 -23.70 -0.14 18.74
CA LEU A 375 -23.87 -1.29 17.86
C LEU A 375 -24.81 -0.94 16.70
N ILE A 376 -24.32 -1.05 15.46
CA ILE A 376 -25.14 -0.91 14.26
C ILE A 376 -25.76 -2.27 13.94
N THR A 377 -27.08 -2.36 14.13
CA THR A 377 -27.83 -3.63 14.07
C THR A 377 -28.71 -3.75 12.84
N GLY A 378 -28.98 -2.64 12.14
CA GLY A 378 -29.85 -2.65 10.99
C GLY A 378 -29.71 -1.41 10.12
N TYR A 379 -30.20 -1.54 8.90
CA TYR A 379 -30.28 -0.45 7.95
C TYR A 379 -31.33 -0.75 6.88
N ASN A 380 -31.81 0.30 6.22
CA ASN A 380 -32.60 0.21 5.00
C ASN A 380 -32.16 1.28 4.00
N GLY A 381 -32.95 1.52 2.95
CA GLY A 381 -32.65 2.53 1.93
C GLY A 381 -32.59 3.99 2.44
N SER A 382 -33.04 4.26 3.67
CA SER A 382 -33.17 5.62 4.23
C SER A 382 -32.58 5.80 5.63
N GLN A 383 -32.51 4.74 6.44
CA GLN A 383 -32.20 4.83 7.86
C GLN A 383 -31.18 3.79 8.31
N ILE A 384 -30.48 4.13 9.39
CA ILE A 384 -29.62 3.26 10.19
C ILE A 384 -30.26 3.05 11.56
N THR A 385 -30.14 1.83 12.07
CA THR A 385 -30.57 1.46 13.42
C THR A 385 -29.34 1.12 14.27
N SER A 386 -29.08 1.91 15.31
CA SER A 386 -28.01 1.67 16.28
C SER A 386 -28.54 1.57 17.71
N TYR A 387 -27.75 0.96 18.61
CA TYR A 387 -28.02 0.87 20.05
C TYR A 387 -26.78 1.30 20.81
N ILE A 388 -26.94 2.07 21.88
CA ILE A 388 -25.84 2.37 22.81
C ILE A 388 -25.64 1.14 23.70
N LEU A 389 -24.42 0.60 23.70
CA LEU A 389 -24.06 -0.58 24.49
C LEU A 389 -24.22 -0.30 25.99
N GLY A 390 -24.92 -1.19 26.71
CA GLY A 390 -25.24 -0.98 28.13
C GLY A 390 -26.22 0.18 28.39
N GLY A 391 -26.78 0.78 27.33
CA GLY A 391 -27.75 1.87 27.39
C GLY A 391 -29.20 1.37 27.43
N SER A 392 -30.14 2.25 27.08
CA SER A 392 -31.56 1.88 26.99
C SER A 392 -31.81 0.88 25.86
N SER A 393 -32.75 -0.05 26.03
CA SER A 393 -33.18 -1.01 25.01
C SER A 393 -33.90 -0.40 23.79
N SER A 394 -33.97 0.93 23.69
CA SER A 394 -34.60 1.63 22.56
C SER A 394 -33.57 1.91 21.45
N PRO A 395 -33.89 1.59 20.18
CA PRO A 395 -33.00 1.89 19.07
C PRO A 395 -32.90 3.39 18.83
N ASN A 396 -31.70 3.84 18.45
CA ASN A 396 -31.49 5.11 17.77
C ASN A 396 -31.71 4.93 16.26
N LEU A 397 -32.67 5.68 15.71
CA LEU A 397 -32.99 5.66 14.28
C LEU A 397 -32.52 6.99 13.67
N MET A 398 -31.53 6.91 12.79
CA MET A 398 -30.96 8.06 12.10
C MET A 398 -31.16 7.92 10.60
N LYS A 399 -31.32 9.04 9.89
CA LYS A 399 -31.20 9.00 8.42
C LYS A 399 -29.78 8.60 8.05
N LYS A 400 -29.63 7.95 6.90
CA LYS A 400 -28.35 7.40 6.48
C LYS A 400 -27.30 8.50 6.26
N GLU A 401 -27.71 9.62 5.69
CA GLU A 401 -26.84 10.78 5.46
C GLU A 401 -26.39 11.41 6.78
N ASP A 402 -27.33 11.55 7.73
CA ASP A 402 -27.04 12.09 9.07
C ASP A 402 -26.11 11.15 9.84
N ALA A 403 -26.32 9.83 9.75
CA ALA A 403 -25.46 8.82 10.35
C ALA A 403 -24.05 8.85 9.74
N ALA A 404 -23.94 8.93 8.41
CA ALA A 404 -22.66 9.03 7.73
C ALA A 404 -21.88 10.28 8.18
N ALA A 405 -22.54 11.45 8.20
CA ALA A 405 -21.92 12.69 8.65
C ALA A 405 -21.50 12.64 10.13
N ARG A 406 -22.33 12.02 10.99
CA ARG A 406 -22.04 11.85 12.42
C ARG A 406 -20.85 10.91 12.66
N TYR A 407 -20.76 9.80 11.94
CA TYR A 407 -19.67 8.84 12.12
C TYR A 407 -18.36 9.34 11.51
N ASP A 408 -18.41 10.18 10.48
CA ASP A 408 -17.24 10.82 9.89
C ASP A 408 -16.50 11.75 10.86
N THR A 409 -17.19 12.35 11.84
CA THR A 409 -16.55 13.24 12.84
C THR A 409 -15.55 12.52 13.75
N VAL A 410 -15.65 11.19 13.85
CA VAL A 410 -14.71 10.32 14.59
C VAL A 410 -13.89 9.46 13.63
N HIS A 411 -13.75 9.90 12.37
CA HIS A 411 -13.06 9.18 11.30
C HIS A 411 -13.59 7.76 11.09
N ASN A 412 -14.91 7.57 11.20
CA ASN A 412 -15.54 6.26 11.01
C ASN A 412 -14.84 5.16 11.83
N ALA A 413 -14.68 5.38 13.14
CA ALA A 413 -14.01 4.46 14.07
C ALA A 413 -14.79 3.15 14.29
N PHE A 414 -14.97 2.39 13.21
CA PHE A 414 -15.71 1.14 13.17
C PHE A 414 -14.84 -0.05 13.54
N PHE A 415 -15.48 -1.04 14.13
CA PHE A 415 -14.87 -2.34 14.39
C PHE A 415 -15.90 -3.44 14.19
N ALA A 416 -15.47 -4.60 13.69
CA ALA A 416 -16.35 -5.75 13.50
C ALA A 416 -15.84 -6.98 14.23
N PHE A 417 -16.77 -7.81 14.70
CA PHE A 417 -16.47 -9.13 15.24
C PHE A 417 -17.03 -10.20 14.30
N LEU A 418 -16.18 -11.13 13.86
CA LEU A 418 -16.50 -12.25 12.97
C LEU A 418 -16.49 -13.53 13.81
N PRO A 419 -17.65 -14.06 14.23
CA PRO A 419 -17.70 -15.30 15.01
C PRO A 419 -17.14 -16.48 14.21
N LYS A 420 -16.39 -17.37 14.85
CA LYS A 420 -15.96 -18.65 14.26
C LYS A 420 -17.21 -19.51 14.03
N THR A 421 -17.46 -19.89 12.78
CA THR A 421 -18.58 -20.75 12.37
C THR A 421 -18.39 -22.21 12.74
#